data_AF-A0A1Q9JKT7-F1
#
_entry.id   AF-A0A1Q9JKT7-F1
#
_cell.length_a   1.000
_cell.length_b   1.000
_cell.length_c   1.000
_cell.angle_alpha   90.00
_cell.angle_beta   90.00
_cell.angle_gamma   90.00
#
_symmetry.space_group_name_H-M   'P 1'
#
loop_
_entity.id
_entity.type
_entity.pdbx_description
1 polymer ?
#
loop_
_entity_poly.entity_id
_entity_poly.type
_entity_poly.pdbx_seq_one_letter_code
_entity_poly.pdbx_strand_id
1 'polypeptide(L)'
;MSKHGKEFDLKEFDIIRDTIASPDCIALNDSHHKKSLLLYKEIKWSNKSIMECVFIREGKNIVIHYHKINKRKIRKLKKEGQIIENKINV
;
A
#
# COMPACT_ATOMS: atom_id res chain seq x y z
N MET A 1 13.38 -23.58 9.53
CA MET A 1 12.05 -23.66 8.90
C MET A 1 11.94 -22.53 7.89
N SER A 2 11.75 -22.90 6.63
CA SER A 2 11.74 -22.02 5.47
C SER A 2 10.81 -20.83 5.67
N LYS A 3 11.32 -19.59 5.58
CA LYS A 3 10.52 -18.38 5.39
C LYS A 3 9.95 -18.36 3.96
N HIS A 4 9.30 -19.44 3.53
CA HIS A 4 8.61 -19.42 2.24
C HIS A 4 7.42 -18.50 2.38
N GLY A 5 7.39 -17.49 1.51
CA GLY A 5 6.37 -16.47 1.47
C GLY A 5 5.00 -17.13 1.52
N LYS A 6 4.15 -16.64 2.41
CA LYS A 6 2.76 -17.04 2.43
C LYS A 6 2.20 -16.81 1.03
N GLU A 7 1.75 -17.88 0.37
CA GLU A 7 1.07 -17.76 -0.91
C GLU A 7 -0.16 -16.88 -0.71
N PHE A 8 -0.28 -15.86 -1.56
CA PHE A 8 -1.41 -14.94 -1.53
C PHE A 8 -2.60 -15.63 -2.17
N ASP A 9 -3.74 -15.64 -1.48
CA ASP A 9 -4.97 -16.17 -2.06
C ASP A 9 -5.52 -15.20 -3.14
N LEU A 10 -6.49 -15.68 -3.92
CA LEU A 10 -7.10 -14.88 -4.99
C LEU A 10 -7.64 -13.54 -4.49
N LYS A 11 -8.19 -13.48 -3.27
CA LYS A 11 -8.73 -12.24 -2.69
C LYS A 11 -7.63 -11.24 -2.40
N GLU A 12 -6.49 -11.71 -1.91
CA GLU A 12 -5.33 -10.88 -1.67
C GLU A 12 -4.64 -10.44 -2.98
N PHE A 13 -4.78 -11.18 -4.09
CA PHE A 13 -4.38 -10.70 -5.42
C PHE A 13 -5.34 -9.64 -5.99
N ASP A 14 -6.65 -9.86 -5.88
CA ASP A 14 -7.66 -8.90 -6.33
C ASP A 14 -7.49 -7.55 -5.64
N ILE A 15 -7.19 -7.54 -4.34
CA ILE A 15 -7.00 -6.27 -3.63
C ILE A 15 -5.74 -5.53 -4.06
N ILE A 16 -4.67 -6.23 -4.48
CA ILE A 16 -3.48 -5.57 -5.04
C ILE A 16 -3.87 -4.88 -6.35
N ARG A 17 -4.56 -5.59 -7.26
CA ARG A 17 -5.06 -5.00 -8.52
C ARG A 17 -5.95 -3.79 -8.25
N ASP A 18 -6.87 -3.90 -7.30
CA ASP A 18 -7.79 -2.83 -6.96
C ASP A 18 -7.08 -1.64 -6.29
N THR A 19 -6.04 -1.87 -5.50
CA THR A 19 -5.20 -0.81 -4.90
C THR A 19 -4.52 0.03 -5.98
N ILE A 20 -4.09 -0.62 -7.06
CA ILE A 20 -3.43 0.03 -8.19
C ILE A 20 -4.43 0.83 -9.04
N ALA A 21 -5.57 0.21 -9.36
CA ALA A 21 -6.57 0.81 -10.24
C ALA A 21 -7.36 1.94 -9.56
N SER A 22 -7.63 1.80 -8.26
CA SER A 22 -8.50 2.71 -7.51
C SER A 22 -8.11 2.74 -6.02
N PRO A 23 -7.02 3.42 -5.66
CA PRO A 23 -6.60 3.52 -4.26
C PRO A 23 -7.62 4.30 -3.42
N ASP A 24 -7.78 3.89 -2.16
CA ASP A 24 -8.57 4.64 -1.17
C ASP A 24 -7.73 5.74 -0.51
N CYS A 25 -6.41 5.63 -0.53
CA CYS A 25 -5.52 6.67 -0.04
C CYS A 25 -4.21 6.69 -0.85
N ILE A 26 -3.72 7.89 -1.12
CA ILE A 26 -2.49 8.16 -1.86
C ILE A 26 -1.60 9.04 -0.99
N ALA A 27 -0.35 8.64 -0.82
CA ALA A 27 0.64 9.39 -0.06
C ALA A 27 1.97 9.51 -0.80
N LEU A 28 2.73 10.54 -0.47
CA LEU A 28 4.11 10.72 -0.92
C LEU A 28 5.03 9.73 -0.17
N ASN A 29 6.00 9.16 -0.89
CA ASN A 29 7.03 8.29 -0.31
C ASN A 29 8.42 8.97 -0.32
N ASP A 30 8.47 10.29 -0.38
CA ASP A 30 9.73 11.04 -0.57
C ASP A 30 10.74 10.81 0.57
N SER A 31 10.31 10.30 1.72
CA SER A 31 11.17 9.91 2.84
C SER A 31 12.02 8.67 2.57
N HIS A 32 11.59 7.77 1.68
CA HIS A 32 12.31 6.54 1.35
C HIS A 32 12.80 6.52 -0.10
N HIS A 33 11.97 6.98 -1.03
CA HIS A 33 12.30 7.02 -2.46
C HIS A 33 11.69 8.27 -3.09
N LYS A 34 12.53 9.23 -3.47
CA LYS A 34 12.11 10.47 -4.14
C LYS A 34 11.25 10.16 -5.37
N LYS A 35 10.14 10.89 -5.53
CA LYS A 35 9.20 10.75 -6.66
C LYS A 35 8.49 9.39 -6.73
N SER A 36 8.27 8.73 -5.59
CA SER A 36 7.42 7.54 -5.54
C SER A 36 6.17 7.77 -4.69
N LEU A 37 5.12 7.04 -5.03
CA LEU A 37 3.81 7.12 -4.38
C LEU A 37 3.54 5.84 -3.60
N LEU A 38 2.93 6.00 -2.44
CA LEU A 38 2.33 4.93 -1.65
C LEU A 38 0.84 4.92 -1.96
N LEU A 39 0.36 3.78 -2.46
CA LEU A 39 -1.06 3.55 -2.70
C LEU A 39 -1.61 2.65 -1.60
N TYR A 40 -2.78 2.99 -1.09
CA TYR A 40 -3.42 2.24 -0.01
C TYR A 40 -4.86 1.89 -0.35
N LYS A 41 -5.29 0.70 0.04
CA LYS A 41 -6.67 0.22 -0.07
C LYS A 41 -7.15 -0.40 1.23
N GLU A 42 -8.38 -0.13 1.62
CA GLU A 42 -9.00 -0.81 2.75
C GLU A 42 -9.24 -2.29 2.44
N ILE A 43 -8.85 -3.14 3.39
CA ILE A 43 -9.18 -4.55 3.34
C ILE A 43 -10.56 -4.71 4.00
N LYS A 44 -11.62 -4.90 3.20
CA LYS A 44 -13.00 -4.95 3.70
C LYS A 44 -13.25 -6.04 4.76
N TRP A 45 -12.47 -7.13 4.73
CA TRP A 45 -12.52 -8.20 5.73
C TRP A 45 -11.60 -7.98 6.94
N SER A 46 -10.99 -6.79 7.08
CA SER A 46 -10.12 -6.45 8.20
C SER A 46 -10.27 -5.00 8.65
N ASN A 47 -10.76 -4.81 9.88
CA ASN A 47 -10.93 -3.46 10.43
C ASN A 47 -9.59 -2.77 10.79
N LYS A 48 -8.51 -3.54 10.90
CA LYS A 48 -7.19 -3.04 11.36
C LYS A 48 -6.16 -2.95 10.22
N SER A 49 -6.37 -3.67 9.13
CA SER A 49 -5.35 -3.84 8.09
C SER A 49 -5.75 -3.11 6.81
N ILE A 50 -4.74 -2.66 6.08
CA ILE A 50 -4.84 -2.06 4.76
C ILE A 50 -3.81 -2.74 3.85
N MET A 51 -4.08 -2.73 2.56
CA MET A 51 -3.09 -3.07 1.54
C MET A 51 -2.30 -1.82 1.20
N GLU A 52 -0.97 -1.91 1.24
CA GLU A 52 -0.03 -0.91 0.72
C GLU A 52 0.55 -1.44 -0.59
N CYS A 53 0.63 -0.62 -1.61
CA CYS A 53 1.32 -0.90 -2.87
C CYS A 53 2.27 0.26 -3.22
N VAL A 54 3.48 -0.08 -3.67
CA VAL A 54 4.51 0.89 -4.05
C VAL A 54 5.09 0.48 -5.40
N PHE A 55 5.13 1.43 -6.32
CA PHE A 55 5.76 1.27 -7.62
C PHE A 55 7.21 1.71 -7.55
N ILE A 56 8.12 0.78 -7.88
CA ILE A 56 9.55 1.04 -7.95
C ILE A 56 10.01 0.71 -9.36
N ARG A 57 10.73 1.64 -9.99
CA ARG A 57 11.35 1.41 -11.29
C ARG A 57 12.74 0.83 -11.06
N GLU A 58 12.96 -0.39 -11.53
CA GLU A 58 14.26 -1.08 -11.49
C GLU A 58 14.79 -1.26 -12.91
N GLY A 59 15.55 -0.26 -13.37
CA GLY A 59 16.04 -0.20 -14.75
C GLY A 59 14.90 -0.09 -15.77
N LYS A 60 14.72 -1.15 -16.58
CA LYS A 60 13.64 -1.26 -17.56
C LYS A 60 12.37 -1.90 -16.99
N ASN A 61 12.44 -2.45 -15.78
CA ASN A 61 11.33 -3.15 -15.14
C ASN A 61 10.58 -2.22 -14.19
N ILE A 62 9.30 -2.52 -13.97
CA ILE A 62 8.49 -1.94 -12.90
C ILE A 62 8.21 -3.06 -11.91
N VAL A 63 8.63 -2.86 -10.67
CA VAL A 63 8.39 -3.77 -9.55
C VAL A 63 7.30 -3.16 -8.68
N ILE A 64 6.32 -3.99 -8.34
CA ILE A 64 5.24 -3.62 -7.42
C ILE A 64 5.52 -4.31 -6.10
N HIS A 65 5.93 -3.53 -5.10
CA HIS A 65 5.99 -4.01 -3.73
C HIS A 65 4.61 -3.87 -3.10
N TYR A 66 4.17 -4.91 -2.41
CA TYR A 66 2.89 -4.89 -1.72
C TYR A 66 3.02 -5.44 -0.30
N HIS A 67 2.29 -4.83 0.64
CA HIS A 67 2.30 -5.23 2.03
C HIS A 67 0.92 -5.09 2.67
N LYS A 68 0.53 -6.10 3.45
CA LYS A 68 -0.57 -5.95 4.41
C LYS A 68 -0.04 -5.31 5.68
N ILE A 69 -0.48 -4.09 5.96
CA ILE A 69 -0.02 -3.31 7.11
C ILE A 69 -1.18 -2.80 7.94
N ASN A 70 -0.89 -2.20 9.09
CA ASN A 70 -1.92 -1.66 9.98
C ASN A 70 -2.30 -0.21 9.62
N LYS A 71 -3.59 0.15 9.76
CA LYS A 71 -4.15 1.51 9.56
C LYS A 71 -3.40 2.62 10.31
N ARG A 72 -2.67 2.31 11.39
CA ARG A 72 -1.79 3.27 12.09
C ARG A 72 -0.79 3.97 11.16
N LYS A 73 -0.39 3.32 10.06
CA LYS A 73 0.51 3.92 9.06
C LYS A 73 -0.11 5.18 8.44
N ILE A 74 -1.40 5.16 8.11
CA ILE A 74 -2.11 6.33 7.55
C ILE A 74 -2.15 7.47 8.56
N ARG A 75 -2.40 7.18 9.84
CA ARG A 75 -2.36 8.20 10.91
C ARG A 75 -0.98 8.87 11.00
N LYS A 76 0.10 8.09 10.85
CA LYS A 76 1.47 8.62 10.82
C LYS A 76 1.68 9.53 9.61
N LEU A 77 1.33 9.08 8.41
CA LEU A 77 1.46 9.86 7.18
C LEU A 77 0.64 11.16 7.22
N LYS A 78 -0.55 11.13 7.82
CA LYS A 78 -1.39 12.32 8.04
C LYS A 78 -0.70 13.34 8.94
N LYS A 79 -0.07 12.88 10.03
CA LYS A 79 0.71 13.76 10.94
C LYS A 79 1.93 14.37 10.24
N GLU A 80 2.53 13.62 9.33
CA GLU A 80 3.71 14.05 8.56
C GLU A 80 3.36 14.93 7.35
N GLY A 81 2.07 15.18 7.08
CA GLY A 81 1.62 16.00 5.95
C GLY A 81 1.85 15.35 4.58
N GLN A 82 1.99 14.02 4.54
CA GLN A 82 2.36 13.28 3.33
C GLN A 82 1.16 12.74 2.53
N ILE A 83 -0.05 12.92 3.04
CA ILE A 83 -1.29 12.48 2.39
C ILE A 83 -1.66 13.44 1.26
N ILE A 84 -1.83 12.90 0.06
CA ILE A 84 -2.36 13.63 -1.10
C ILE A 84 -3.89 13.52 -1.11
N GLU A 85 -4.40 12.29 -0.96
CA GLU A 85 -5.84 11.99 -0.93
C GLU A 85 -6.09 10.87 0.08
N ASN A 86 -7.17 10.96 0.87
CA ASN A 86 -7.52 9.90 1.82
C ASN A 86 -9.03 9.74 1.98
N LYS A 87 -9.53 8.55 1.64
CA LYS A 87 -10.90 8.07 1.86
C LYS A 87 -10.98 7.04 2.99
N ILE A 88 -9.84 6.64 3.56
CA ILE A 88 -9.77 5.66 4.64
C ILE A 88 -10.13 6.35 5.96
N ASN A 89 -11.09 5.77 6.68
CA ASN A 89 -11.46 6.26 8.01
C ASN A 89 -10.45 5.73 9.05
N VAL A 90 -9.69 6.65 9.66
CA VAL A 90 -8.56 6.34 10.55
C VAL A 90 -8.56 7.16 11.81
#